data_AF-A0A4T0CX37-F1
#
_entry.id   AF-A0A4T0CX37-F1
#
_cell.length_a   1.000
_cell.length_b   1.000
_cell.length_c   1.000
_cell.angle_alpha   90.00
_cell.angle_beta   90.00
_cell.angle_gamma   90.00
#
_symmetry.space_group_name_H-M   'P 1'
#
loop_
_entity.id
_entity.type
_entity.pdbx_description
1 polymer ?
#
loop_
_entity_poly.entity_id
_entity_poly.type
_entity_poly.pdbx_seq_one_letter_code
_entity_poly.pdbx_strand_id
1 'polypeptide(L)'
;LAKTKPIKRFNSPLRKAAALFKELHANNGSKIIARSTTQDRMTKSAEYFLAGFFGLEWPTNVTLLLAIEDSTGVWNNSLAGYYNCNNSNNYRSAGGNNATIEWYETYLADATARLQKLAPGFGWTPKDSYDAQSLCAYETVAYGYSQFCGLFTYEEWQGYEYSIDIQFAGNNAFQSPTGRAVGIGYVQEVLARLQHHTIDSPIAQINVTLDNNTATFPLDQSLNFDFSHDTNIMSILTAFGFTQFAQFLPSDRIVPHELVVSHLEPFAARLDIEIINAPAPVKASRNNTDLYEEGKATKYIHFILNQRTIPLHRSFPDCEERDDGWCELDIFLAVQSKSFEISQYDWACNGDYEAVPYGEVTNGVPTQTSS
;
A
#
# COMPACT_ATOMS: atom_id res chain seq x y z
N LEU A 1 21.83 29.18 -26.09
CA LEU A 1 22.29 29.46 -24.71
C LEU A 1 21.11 29.32 -23.74
N ALA A 2 20.65 28.09 -23.54
CA ALA A 2 19.65 27.79 -22.52
C ALA A 2 20.40 27.44 -21.23
N LYS A 3 20.46 28.40 -20.30
CA LYS A 3 20.93 28.13 -18.94
C LYS A 3 19.87 27.24 -18.28
N THR A 4 20.17 25.96 -18.13
CA THR A 4 19.48 25.06 -17.20
C THR A 4 19.61 25.68 -15.81
N LYS A 5 18.52 26.26 -15.31
CA LYS A 5 18.45 26.64 -13.89
C LYS A 5 18.45 25.34 -13.08
N PRO A 6 19.30 25.20 -12.06
CA PRO A 6 19.24 24.06 -11.17
C PRO A 6 17.87 24.05 -10.48
N ILE A 7 17.19 22.92 -10.54
CA ILE A 7 15.93 22.65 -9.83
C ILE A 7 16.20 22.90 -8.34
N LYS A 8 15.74 24.05 -7.83
CA LYS A 8 15.89 24.44 -6.43
C LYS A 8 14.84 23.71 -5.61
N ARG A 9 15.33 22.81 -4.73
CA ARG A 9 14.63 22.22 -3.57
C ARG A 9 13.38 21.39 -3.90
N PHE A 10 13.59 20.09 -4.16
CA PHE A 10 12.64 19.08 -3.73
C PHE A 10 12.68 18.99 -2.19
N ASN A 11 11.74 19.69 -1.54
CA ASN A 11 11.29 19.33 -0.21
C ASN A 11 10.41 18.08 -0.39
N SER A 12 11.01 16.93 -0.70
CA SER A 12 10.24 15.70 -0.89
C SER A 12 9.55 15.34 0.43
N PRO A 13 8.29 14.87 0.41
CA PRO A 13 7.64 14.28 1.58
C PRO A 13 8.53 13.27 2.32
N LEU A 14 9.32 12.52 1.54
CA LEU A 14 10.35 11.58 2.01
C LEU A 14 11.40 12.23 2.93
N ARG A 15 11.88 13.45 2.65
CA ARG A 15 12.84 14.16 3.53
C ARG A 15 12.22 14.60 4.86
N LYS A 16 10.93 14.94 4.88
CA LYS A 16 10.22 15.28 6.12
C LYS A 16 9.95 14.03 6.96
N ALA A 17 9.55 12.93 6.32
CA ALA A 17 9.39 11.63 6.98
C ALA A 17 10.70 11.19 7.68
N ALA A 18 11.83 11.40 7.00
CA ALA A 18 13.13 11.03 7.52
C ALA A 18 13.56 11.77 8.80
N ALA A 19 13.06 13.00 9.02
CA ALA A 19 13.38 13.76 10.23
C ALA A 19 12.67 13.21 11.48
N LEU A 20 11.50 12.56 11.32
CA LEU A 20 10.66 12.10 12.43
C LEU A 20 11.28 10.93 13.18
N PHE A 21 11.91 9.99 12.47
CA PHE A 21 12.40 8.73 13.06
C PHE A 21 13.88 8.75 13.43
N LYS A 22 14.57 9.88 13.24
CA LYS A 22 16.01 9.99 13.48
C LYS A 22 16.40 9.68 14.94
N GLU A 23 15.51 9.99 15.89
CA GLU A 23 15.72 9.74 17.31
C GLU A 23 15.68 8.24 17.69
N LEU A 24 15.06 7.41 16.84
CA LEU A 24 15.00 5.96 17.02
C LEU A 24 16.25 5.23 16.49
N HIS A 25 17.12 5.94 15.76
CA HIS A 25 18.38 5.38 15.30
C HIS A 25 19.48 5.58 16.35
N ALA A 26 19.61 4.60 17.26
CA ALA A 26 20.80 4.48 18.09
C ALA A 26 21.97 4.01 17.21
N ASN A 27 22.70 4.95 16.60
CA ASN A 27 23.88 4.61 15.79
C ASN A 27 24.96 3.99 16.70
N ASN A 28 24.94 2.67 16.83
CA ASN A 28 25.86 1.87 17.63
C ASN A 28 27.06 1.37 16.80
N GLY A 29 27.21 1.86 15.56
CA GLY A 29 28.26 1.44 14.63
C GLY A 29 27.91 0.26 13.73
N SER A 30 26.73 -0.36 13.85
CA SER A 30 26.24 -1.37 12.90
C SER A 30 25.34 -0.77 11.83
N LYS A 31 25.38 -1.33 10.61
CA LYS A 31 24.47 -0.93 9.54
C LYS A 31 23.09 -1.53 9.78
N ILE A 32 22.04 -0.74 9.58
CA ILE A 32 20.68 -1.28 9.46
C ILE A 32 20.50 -1.94 8.08
N ILE A 33 19.58 -2.90 7.99
CA ILE A 33 19.12 -3.47 6.72
C ILE A 33 17.86 -2.73 6.27
N ALA A 34 17.93 -2.10 5.10
CA ALA A 34 16.78 -1.61 4.36
C ALA A 34 16.54 -2.50 3.14
N ARG A 35 15.29 -2.67 2.70
CA ARG A 35 14.95 -3.53 1.56
C ARG A 35 14.21 -2.75 0.48
N SER A 36 14.49 -3.06 -0.78
CA SER A 36 13.77 -2.54 -1.95
C SER A 36 13.70 -3.63 -3.00
N THR A 37 12.96 -3.40 -4.08
CA THR A 37 13.00 -4.25 -5.27
C THR A 37 14.08 -3.78 -6.26
N THR A 38 14.52 -4.65 -7.16
CA THR A 38 15.48 -4.33 -8.24
C THR A 38 14.90 -3.43 -9.33
N GLN A 39 13.62 -3.08 -9.26
CA GLN A 39 13.03 -2.18 -10.25
C GLN A 39 13.57 -0.76 -10.05
N ASP A 40 13.95 -0.10 -11.16
CA ASP A 40 14.72 1.15 -11.15
C ASP A 40 14.06 2.25 -10.31
N ARG A 41 12.75 2.47 -10.46
CA ARG A 41 12.02 3.49 -9.69
C ARG A 41 11.97 3.18 -8.20
N MET A 42 12.01 1.92 -7.81
CA MET A 42 12.00 1.53 -6.39
C MET A 42 13.38 1.65 -5.77
N THR A 43 14.40 1.13 -6.46
CA THR A 43 15.81 1.28 -6.04
C THR A 43 16.15 2.76 -5.83
N LYS A 44 15.81 3.62 -6.81
CA LYS A 44 16.06 5.06 -6.69
C LYS A 44 15.24 5.69 -5.56
N SER A 45 13.98 5.30 -5.37
CA SER A 45 13.19 5.83 -4.25
C SER A 45 13.82 5.51 -2.90
N ALA A 46 14.33 4.28 -2.73
CA ALA A 46 15.06 3.85 -1.56
C ALA A 46 16.33 4.69 -1.35
N GLU A 47 17.19 4.81 -2.36
CA GLU A 47 18.43 5.58 -2.29
C GLU A 47 18.17 7.06 -1.95
N TYR A 48 17.15 7.68 -2.54
CA TYR A 48 16.80 9.08 -2.26
C TYR A 48 16.24 9.27 -0.85
N PHE A 49 15.45 8.33 -0.33
CA PHE A 49 15.00 8.35 1.05
C PHE A 49 16.18 8.19 2.02
N LEU A 50 17.03 7.18 1.81
CA LEU A 50 18.20 6.90 2.65
C LEU A 50 19.20 8.06 2.63
N ALA A 51 19.42 8.69 1.47
CA ALA A 51 20.23 9.90 1.38
C ALA A 51 19.62 11.09 2.13
N GLY A 52 18.29 11.18 2.18
CA GLY A 52 17.57 12.17 2.99
C GLY A 52 17.69 11.93 4.49
N PHE A 53 17.67 10.66 4.91
CA PHE A 53 17.71 10.24 6.32
C PHE A 53 19.12 10.27 6.92
N PHE A 54 20.05 9.56 6.27
CA PHE A 54 21.42 9.34 6.77
C PHE A 54 22.45 10.29 6.15
N GLY A 55 22.05 11.11 5.16
CA GLY A 55 22.95 11.95 4.38
C GLY A 55 23.54 11.22 3.17
N LEU A 56 24.39 11.89 2.39
CA LEU A 56 24.94 11.32 1.14
C LEU A 56 25.82 10.08 1.38
N GLU A 57 26.43 9.98 2.57
CA GLU A 57 27.21 8.81 3.01
C GLU A 57 26.32 7.73 3.66
N TRP A 58 25.03 7.68 3.34
CA TRP A 58 24.09 6.66 3.83
C TRP A 58 24.60 5.22 3.71
N PRO A 59 25.41 4.81 2.69
CA PRO A 59 25.91 3.44 2.61
C PRO A 59 26.83 3.06 3.77
N THR A 60 27.33 4.02 4.55
CA THR A 60 28.09 3.74 5.79
C THR A 60 27.20 3.28 6.94
N ASN A 61 25.91 3.66 6.95
CA ASN A 61 24.95 3.37 8.02
C ASN A 61 23.89 2.32 7.62
N VAL A 62 23.76 2.00 6.33
CA VAL A 62 22.71 1.11 5.82
C VAL A 62 23.25 0.16 4.76
N THR A 63 22.81 -1.08 4.81
CA THR A 63 22.89 -2.03 3.70
C THR A 63 21.52 -2.07 3.01
N LEU A 64 21.47 -1.69 1.73
CA LEU A 64 20.26 -1.79 0.92
C LEU A 64 20.23 -3.17 0.24
N LEU A 65 19.33 -4.03 0.71
CA LEU A 65 19.07 -5.34 0.13
C LEU A 65 18.03 -5.22 -0.99
N LEU A 66 18.36 -5.73 -2.18
CA LEU A 66 17.47 -5.68 -3.33
C LEU A 66 16.87 -7.06 -3.61
N ALA A 67 15.54 -7.17 -3.46
CA ALA A 67 14.79 -8.35 -3.89
C ALA A 67 14.57 -8.29 -5.40
N ILE A 68 14.84 -9.40 -6.10
CA ILE A 68 14.71 -9.45 -7.56
C ILE A 68 13.23 -9.30 -7.94
N GLU A 69 12.96 -8.33 -8.79
CA GLU A 69 11.68 -8.08 -9.42
C GLU A 69 11.88 -8.18 -10.93
N ASP A 70 11.60 -9.37 -11.47
CA ASP A 70 11.79 -9.72 -12.88
C ASP A 70 10.76 -10.77 -13.29
N SER A 71 10.14 -10.59 -14.46
CA SER A 71 9.14 -11.51 -15.01
C SER A 71 9.74 -12.73 -15.74
N THR A 72 11.05 -12.77 -15.96
CA THR A 72 11.73 -13.84 -16.71
C THR A 72 12.09 -15.06 -15.87
N GLY A 73 11.86 -15.02 -14.57
CA GLY A 73 12.10 -16.11 -13.63
C GLY A 73 11.12 -16.10 -12.47
N VAL A 74 11.26 -17.06 -11.56
CA VAL A 74 10.48 -17.11 -10.32
C VAL A 74 11.36 -16.61 -9.18
N TRP A 75 11.07 -15.39 -8.71
CA TRP A 75 11.80 -14.73 -7.64
C TRP A 75 10.85 -14.46 -6.49
N ASN A 76 11.08 -15.07 -5.33
CA ASN A 76 10.27 -14.82 -4.14
C ASN A 76 10.52 -13.41 -3.64
N ASN A 77 9.48 -12.58 -3.66
CA ASN A 77 9.58 -11.17 -3.31
C ASN A 77 8.27 -10.65 -2.67
N SER A 78 8.27 -10.54 -1.34
CA SER A 78 7.16 -9.97 -0.55
C SER A 78 6.88 -8.49 -0.83
N LEU A 79 7.83 -7.75 -1.42
CA LEU A 79 7.68 -6.34 -1.80
C LEU A 79 7.09 -6.16 -3.20
N ALA A 80 6.87 -7.24 -3.95
CA ALA A 80 6.22 -7.26 -5.26
C ALA A 80 5.48 -8.59 -5.45
N GLY A 81 4.58 -8.92 -4.52
CA GLY A 81 4.04 -10.28 -4.37
C GLY A 81 3.19 -10.77 -5.55
N TYR A 82 2.79 -9.86 -6.44
CA TYR A 82 2.04 -10.17 -7.66
C TYR A 82 2.84 -11.04 -8.64
N TYR A 83 4.18 -10.97 -8.65
CA TYR A 83 5.00 -11.86 -9.50
C TYR A 83 5.02 -13.32 -9.03
N ASN A 84 4.67 -13.58 -7.77
CA ASN A 84 4.53 -14.95 -7.24
C ASN A 84 3.08 -15.42 -7.19
N CYS A 85 2.14 -14.62 -7.73
CA CYS A 85 0.72 -14.91 -7.70
C CYS A 85 0.14 -14.94 -9.12
N ASN A 86 0.13 -16.11 -9.76
CA ASN A 86 -0.25 -16.25 -11.17
C ASN A 86 -1.66 -15.68 -11.47
N ASN A 87 -2.61 -15.89 -10.56
CA ASN A 87 -3.97 -15.38 -10.71
C ASN A 87 -4.13 -13.88 -10.50
N SER A 88 -3.13 -13.18 -9.97
CA SER A 88 -3.17 -11.72 -9.81
C SER A 88 -2.99 -10.96 -11.13
N ASN A 89 -2.45 -11.63 -12.17
CA ASN A 89 -2.11 -11.04 -13.46
C ASN A 89 -2.85 -11.69 -14.64
N ASN A 90 -4.07 -12.17 -14.40
CA ASN A 90 -4.90 -12.79 -15.44
C ASN A 90 -6.37 -12.34 -15.35
N TYR A 91 -7.22 -12.92 -16.20
CA TYR A 91 -8.64 -12.54 -16.33
C TYR A 91 -9.45 -12.66 -15.03
N ARG A 92 -9.01 -13.50 -14.07
CA ARG A 92 -9.66 -13.64 -12.76
C ARG A 92 -9.57 -12.37 -11.92
N SER A 93 -8.49 -11.61 -12.08
CA SER A 93 -8.24 -10.36 -11.35
C SER A 93 -8.46 -9.13 -12.23
N ALA A 94 -9.29 -9.24 -13.28
CA ALA A 94 -9.62 -8.13 -14.17
C ALA A 94 -10.84 -7.30 -13.71
N GLY A 95 -11.48 -7.67 -12.59
CA GLY A 95 -12.74 -7.07 -12.14
C GLY A 95 -12.67 -5.55 -11.96
N GLY A 96 -11.62 -5.04 -11.30
CA GLY A 96 -11.43 -3.60 -11.10
C GLY A 96 -11.23 -2.85 -12.42
N ASN A 97 -10.46 -3.43 -13.36
CA ASN A 97 -10.26 -2.84 -14.68
C ASN A 97 -11.57 -2.77 -15.48
N ASN A 98 -12.36 -3.84 -15.48
CA ASN A 98 -13.65 -3.87 -16.19
C ASN A 98 -14.64 -2.85 -15.60
N ALA A 99 -14.74 -2.81 -14.27
CA ALA A 99 -15.59 -1.84 -13.56
C ALA A 99 -15.15 -0.38 -13.80
N THR A 100 -13.85 -0.13 -13.92
CA THR A 100 -13.30 1.18 -14.28
C THR A 100 -13.75 1.61 -15.68
N ILE A 101 -13.78 0.67 -16.64
CA ILE A 101 -14.23 0.91 -18.02
C ILE A 101 -15.71 1.29 -18.04
N GLU A 102 -16.56 0.49 -17.40
CA GLU A 102 -18.01 0.76 -17.27
C GLU A 102 -18.26 2.17 -16.68
N TRP A 103 -17.49 2.51 -15.65
CA TRP A 103 -17.62 3.79 -14.97
C TRP A 103 -17.22 4.97 -15.86
N TYR A 104 -16.02 4.95 -16.47
CA TYR A 104 -15.58 6.08 -17.30
C TYR A 104 -16.39 6.25 -18.57
N GLU A 105 -16.93 5.18 -19.15
CA GLU A 105 -17.86 5.27 -20.28
C GLU A 105 -19.11 6.08 -19.92
N THR A 106 -19.51 6.05 -18.64
CA THR A 106 -20.67 6.77 -18.12
C THR A 106 -20.33 8.21 -17.74
N TYR A 107 -19.39 8.45 -16.82
CA TYR A 107 -19.17 9.81 -16.31
C TYR A 107 -18.48 10.75 -17.31
N LEU A 108 -17.75 10.23 -18.30
CA LEU A 108 -17.11 11.03 -19.35
C LEU A 108 -17.96 11.20 -20.61
N ALA A 109 -19.19 10.71 -20.66
CA ALA A 109 -20.04 10.83 -21.85
C ALA A 109 -20.18 12.31 -22.31
N ASP A 110 -20.51 13.21 -21.38
CA ASP A 110 -20.67 14.64 -21.65
C ASP A 110 -19.33 15.34 -21.94
N ALA A 111 -18.28 14.99 -21.20
CA ALA A 111 -16.92 15.49 -21.43
C ALA A 111 -16.43 15.14 -22.84
N THR A 112 -16.64 13.90 -23.26
CA THR A 112 -16.28 13.38 -24.58
C THR A 112 -17.03 14.12 -25.67
N ALA A 113 -18.36 14.27 -25.54
CA ALA A 113 -19.15 15.04 -26.49
C ALA A 113 -18.72 16.51 -26.58
N ARG A 114 -18.27 17.11 -25.47
CA ARG A 114 -17.70 18.47 -25.44
C ARG A 114 -16.36 18.53 -26.18
N LEU A 115 -15.44 17.60 -25.91
CA LEU A 115 -14.11 17.56 -26.51
C LEU A 115 -14.15 17.25 -28.01
N GLN A 116 -15.05 16.36 -28.46
CA GLN A 116 -15.28 16.09 -29.88
C GLN A 116 -15.62 17.36 -30.67
N LYS A 117 -16.41 18.28 -30.10
CA LYS A 117 -16.77 19.55 -30.75
C LYS A 117 -15.57 20.50 -30.87
N LEU A 118 -14.62 20.43 -29.94
CA LEU A 118 -13.40 21.23 -29.94
C LEU A 118 -12.33 20.68 -30.90
N ALA A 119 -12.36 19.37 -31.17
CA ALA A 119 -11.42 18.68 -32.05
C ALA A 119 -12.11 17.68 -33.01
N PRO A 120 -12.95 18.16 -33.96
CA PRO A 120 -13.83 17.31 -34.76
C PRO A 120 -13.10 16.33 -35.70
N GLY A 121 -11.82 16.57 -36.02
CA GLY A 121 -11.02 15.70 -36.88
C GLY A 121 -10.31 14.54 -36.16
N PHE A 122 -10.33 14.50 -34.83
CA PHE A 122 -9.59 13.49 -34.04
C PHE A 122 -10.39 12.20 -33.79
N GLY A 123 -11.72 12.29 -33.71
CA GLY A 123 -12.57 11.13 -33.38
C GLY A 123 -12.49 10.71 -31.91
N TRP A 124 -12.57 11.67 -31.00
CA TRP A 124 -12.41 11.49 -29.55
C TRP A 124 -13.37 10.43 -28.97
N THR A 125 -12.86 9.48 -28.20
CA THR A 125 -13.64 8.44 -27.50
C THR A 125 -13.67 8.69 -25.98
N PRO A 126 -14.56 8.02 -25.20
CA PRO A 126 -14.50 8.08 -23.74
C PRO A 126 -13.14 7.66 -23.16
N LYS A 127 -12.49 6.66 -23.79
CA LYS A 127 -11.14 6.24 -23.41
C LYS A 127 -10.13 7.37 -23.64
N ASP A 128 -10.21 8.10 -24.75
CA ASP A 128 -9.29 9.23 -25.00
C ASP A 128 -9.50 10.36 -23.97
N SER A 129 -10.75 10.62 -23.55
CA SER A 129 -11.04 11.56 -22.45
C SER A 129 -10.40 11.10 -21.14
N TYR A 130 -10.50 9.80 -20.83
CA TYR A 130 -9.92 9.22 -19.62
C TYR A 130 -8.38 9.26 -19.64
N ASP A 131 -7.78 8.93 -20.78
CA ASP A 131 -6.34 9.02 -21.00
C ASP A 131 -5.86 10.49 -20.91
N ALA A 132 -6.66 11.46 -21.35
CA ALA A 132 -6.38 12.89 -21.20
C ALA A 132 -6.42 13.36 -19.73
N GLN A 133 -7.30 12.83 -18.90
CA GLN A 133 -7.26 13.07 -17.45
C GLN A 133 -5.97 12.50 -16.84
N SER A 134 -5.59 11.28 -17.22
CA SER A 134 -4.31 10.68 -16.78
C SER A 134 -3.11 11.52 -17.22
N LEU A 135 -3.13 12.04 -18.45
CA LEU A 135 -2.07 12.89 -18.98
C LEU A 135 -1.90 14.17 -18.16
N CYS A 136 -3.00 14.78 -17.71
CA CYS A 136 -2.92 15.93 -16.80
C CYS A 136 -2.13 15.60 -15.52
N ALA A 137 -2.40 14.46 -14.88
CA ALA A 137 -1.70 14.07 -13.66
C ALA A 137 -0.19 13.85 -13.92
N TYR A 138 0.16 13.07 -14.95
CA TYR A 138 1.55 12.77 -15.27
C TYR A 138 2.34 14.01 -15.74
N GLU A 139 1.79 14.84 -16.61
CA GLU A 139 2.43 16.08 -17.07
C GLU A 139 2.62 17.06 -15.91
N THR A 140 1.64 17.16 -15.00
CA THR A 140 1.75 18.06 -13.85
C THR A 140 2.92 17.68 -12.95
N VAL A 141 3.13 16.38 -12.69
CA VAL A 141 4.27 15.93 -11.87
C VAL A 141 5.59 16.04 -12.64
N ALA A 142 5.60 15.78 -13.94
CA ALA A 142 6.82 15.84 -14.76
C ALA A 142 7.28 17.26 -15.10
N TYR A 143 6.34 18.17 -15.38
CA TYR A 143 6.60 19.51 -15.94
C TYR A 143 6.11 20.66 -15.04
N GLY A 144 5.37 20.37 -13.97
CA GLY A 144 4.83 21.35 -13.03
C GLY A 144 3.46 21.92 -13.43
N TYR A 145 2.93 21.58 -14.61
CA TYR A 145 1.59 21.95 -15.07
C TYR A 145 1.15 21.06 -16.23
N SER A 146 -0.15 21.02 -16.52
CA SER A 146 -0.69 20.47 -17.76
C SER A 146 -1.91 21.26 -18.23
N GLN A 147 -1.99 21.49 -19.54
CA GLN A 147 -3.15 22.13 -20.16
C GLN A 147 -4.36 21.20 -20.22
N PHE A 148 -4.14 19.87 -20.17
CA PHE A 148 -5.22 18.90 -20.10
C PHE A 148 -6.04 19.03 -18.82
N CYS A 149 -5.46 19.54 -17.74
CA CYS A 149 -6.16 19.69 -16.47
C CYS A 149 -7.38 20.61 -16.58
N GLY A 150 -7.28 21.68 -17.39
CA GLY A 150 -8.35 22.66 -17.58
C GLY A 150 -9.45 22.23 -18.54
N LEU A 151 -9.34 21.04 -19.15
CA LEU A 151 -10.37 20.51 -20.07
C LEU A 151 -11.56 19.89 -19.34
N PHE A 152 -11.38 19.56 -18.06
CA PHE A 152 -12.35 18.83 -17.26
C PHE A 152 -12.87 19.67 -16.10
N THR A 153 -14.14 19.46 -15.75
CA THR A 153 -14.81 20.07 -14.61
C THR A 153 -14.41 19.38 -13.31
N TYR A 154 -14.76 19.98 -12.17
CA TYR A 154 -14.48 19.38 -10.87
C TYR A 154 -15.20 18.03 -10.69
N GLU A 155 -16.45 17.94 -11.12
CA GLU A 155 -17.26 16.73 -11.06
C GLU A 155 -16.68 15.61 -11.92
N GLU A 156 -16.12 15.94 -13.09
CA GLU A 156 -15.40 14.98 -13.94
C GLU A 156 -14.09 14.51 -13.28
N TRP A 157 -13.42 15.36 -12.50
CA TRP A 157 -12.28 14.97 -11.68
C TRP A 157 -12.66 14.08 -10.50
N GLN A 158 -13.82 14.29 -9.88
CA GLN A 158 -14.36 13.36 -8.87
C GLN A 158 -14.68 12.01 -9.49
N GLY A 159 -15.19 11.99 -10.72
CA GLY A 159 -15.37 10.75 -11.49
C GLY A 159 -14.05 10.02 -11.74
N TYR A 160 -12.98 10.74 -12.03
CA TYR A 160 -11.64 10.18 -12.22
C TYR A 160 -11.01 9.66 -10.92
N GLU A 161 -11.17 10.36 -9.79
CA GLU A 161 -10.72 9.84 -8.49
C GLU A 161 -11.40 8.49 -8.20
N TYR A 162 -12.73 8.46 -8.31
CA TYR A 162 -13.52 7.27 -8.05
C TYR A 162 -13.21 6.11 -9.01
N SER A 163 -12.81 6.39 -10.25
CA SER A 163 -12.41 5.35 -11.19
C SER A 163 -11.13 4.63 -10.76
N ILE A 164 -10.18 5.35 -10.17
CA ILE A 164 -8.96 4.77 -9.60
C ILE A 164 -9.30 3.99 -8.31
N ASP A 165 -10.25 4.48 -7.51
CA ASP A 165 -10.73 3.78 -6.32
C ASP A 165 -11.36 2.43 -6.66
N ILE A 166 -12.23 2.38 -7.67
CA ILE A 166 -12.82 1.14 -8.21
C ILE A 166 -11.71 0.18 -8.70
N GLN A 167 -10.73 0.72 -9.43
CA GLN A 167 -9.62 -0.08 -9.96
C GLN A 167 -8.87 -0.79 -8.83
N PHE A 168 -8.43 -0.06 -7.80
CA PHE A 168 -7.71 -0.64 -6.67
C PHE A 168 -8.59 -1.56 -5.84
N ALA A 169 -9.86 -1.22 -5.64
CA ALA A 169 -10.85 -2.05 -4.97
C ALA A 169 -10.89 -3.46 -5.57
N GLY A 170 -11.04 -3.54 -6.90
CA GLY A 170 -11.18 -4.80 -7.64
C GLY A 170 -9.89 -5.51 -8.06
N ASN A 171 -8.75 -4.82 -8.09
CA ASN A 171 -7.48 -5.42 -8.50
C ASN A 171 -6.60 -5.81 -7.30
N ASN A 172 -6.63 -5.03 -6.22
CA ASN A 172 -5.65 -5.15 -5.13
C ASN A 172 -6.28 -5.23 -3.73
N ALA A 173 -7.52 -4.76 -3.57
CA ALA A 173 -8.17 -4.69 -2.28
C ALA A 173 -9.20 -5.82 -2.05
N PHE A 174 -10.22 -5.55 -1.22
CA PHE A 174 -11.18 -6.54 -0.76
C PHE A 174 -12.10 -7.09 -1.86
N GLN A 175 -12.22 -6.41 -3.01
CA GLN A 175 -12.97 -6.91 -4.17
C GLN A 175 -12.10 -7.66 -5.18
N SER A 176 -10.81 -7.87 -4.88
CA SER A 176 -9.90 -8.69 -5.68
C SER A 176 -9.83 -10.13 -5.15
N PRO A 177 -9.93 -11.17 -6.00
CA PRO A 177 -9.77 -12.56 -5.54
C PRO A 177 -8.35 -12.86 -5.04
N THR A 178 -7.37 -12.01 -5.34
CA THR A 178 -5.98 -12.19 -4.89
C THR A 178 -5.50 -11.09 -3.94
N GLY A 179 -6.35 -10.15 -3.54
CA GLY A 179 -5.96 -8.96 -2.79
C GLY A 179 -5.19 -9.27 -1.50
N ARG A 180 -5.67 -10.23 -0.69
CA ARG A 180 -4.92 -10.68 0.50
C ARG A 180 -3.67 -11.46 0.14
N ALA A 181 -3.78 -12.36 -0.84
CA ALA A 181 -2.70 -13.26 -1.20
C ALA A 181 -1.46 -12.53 -1.71
N VAL A 182 -1.61 -11.43 -2.45
CA VAL A 182 -0.49 -10.61 -2.94
C VAL A 182 0.31 -9.96 -1.79
N GLY A 183 -0.36 -9.52 -0.72
CA GLY A 183 0.29 -8.84 0.41
C GLY A 183 0.75 -9.75 1.56
N ILE A 184 0.31 -11.02 1.60
CA ILE A 184 0.44 -11.83 2.81
C ILE A 184 1.89 -12.15 3.20
N GLY A 185 2.80 -12.31 2.25
CA GLY A 185 4.22 -12.54 2.55
C GLY A 185 4.83 -11.43 3.40
N TYR A 186 4.55 -10.17 3.08
CA TYR A 186 5.04 -9.03 3.86
C TYR A 186 4.40 -8.98 5.26
N VAL A 187 3.12 -9.33 5.38
CA VAL A 187 2.46 -9.43 6.69
C VAL A 187 3.15 -10.48 7.55
N GLN A 188 3.48 -11.66 7.00
CA GLN A 188 4.20 -12.70 7.74
C GLN A 188 5.60 -12.25 8.18
N GLU A 189 6.32 -11.50 7.34
CA GLU A 189 7.60 -10.88 7.73
C GLU A 189 7.45 -9.86 8.87
N VAL A 190 6.40 -9.02 8.84
CA VAL A 190 6.11 -8.09 9.94
C VAL A 190 5.84 -8.85 11.24
N LEU A 191 5.00 -9.89 11.20
CA LEU A 191 4.70 -10.71 12.38
C LEU A 191 5.96 -11.39 12.92
N ALA A 192 6.80 -11.96 12.06
CA ALA A 192 8.06 -12.58 12.45
C ALA A 192 9.02 -11.59 13.15
N ARG A 193 9.11 -10.34 12.65
CA ARG A 193 9.86 -9.26 13.32
C ARG A 193 9.28 -8.91 14.69
N LEU A 194 7.96 -8.77 14.79
CA LEU A 194 7.29 -8.45 16.06
C LEU A 194 7.40 -9.57 17.11
N GLN A 195 7.48 -10.81 16.65
CA GLN A 195 7.65 -12.00 17.48
C GLN A 195 9.12 -12.41 17.67
N HIS A 196 10.06 -11.65 17.10
CA HIS A 196 11.50 -11.87 17.19
C HIS A 196 11.96 -13.27 16.77
N HIS A 197 11.50 -13.75 15.61
CA HIS A 197 12.01 -14.97 14.99
C HIS A 197 12.22 -14.82 13.48
N THR A 198 13.05 -15.68 12.91
CA THR A 198 13.23 -15.80 11.46
C THR A 198 12.14 -16.66 10.82
N ILE A 199 12.08 -16.70 9.48
CA ILE A 199 11.15 -17.56 8.73
C ILE A 199 11.96 -18.64 8.01
N ASP A 200 11.80 -19.90 8.41
CA ASP A 200 12.60 -21.04 7.97
C ASP A 200 11.88 -21.99 7.00
N SER A 201 10.63 -21.67 6.65
CA SER A 201 9.79 -22.48 5.77
C SER A 201 9.22 -21.67 4.59
N PRO A 202 9.02 -22.29 3.43
CA PRO A 202 8.50 -21.61 2.25
C PRO A 202 7.00 -21.36 2.42
N ILE A 203 6.64 -20.15 2.81
CA ILE A 203 5.25 -19.67 2.87
C ILE A 203 5.09 -18.44 1.97
N ALA A 204 3.97 -18.34 1.28
CA ALA A 204 3.64 -17.18 0.44
C ALA A 204 4.78 -16.80 -0.55
N GLN A 205 5.15 -15.51 -0.57
CA GLN A 205 6.22 -14.93 -1.39
C GLN A 205 7.57 -14.82 -0.68
N ILE A 206 7.74 -15.49 0.47
CA ILE A 206 8.94 -15.33 1.30
C ILE A 206 10.16 -16.00 0.67
N ASN A 207 11.28 -15.29 0.70
CA ASN A 207 12.57 -15.85 0.32
C ASN A 207 13.27 -16.40 1.57
N VAL A 208 13.11 -17.70 1.83
CA VAL A 208 13.65 -18.38 3.01
C VAL A 208 15.17 -18.18 3.17
N THR A 209 15.92 -18.02 2.07
CA THR A 209 17.37 -17.78 2.16
C THR A 209 17.68 -16.43 2.80
N LEU A 210 16.87 -15.41 2.51
CA LEU A 210 17.02 -14.07 3.06
C LEU A 210 16.40 -13.96 4.46
N ASP A 211 15.23 -14.57 4.66
CA ASP A 211 14.43 -14.40 5.86
C ASP A 211 14.79 -15.38 6.99
N ASN A 212 15.53 -16.46 6.68
CA ASN A 212 16.14 -17.34 7.67
C ASN A 212 17.57 -16.94 8.07
N ASN A 213 17.93 -15.67 7.86
CA ASN A 213 19.27 -15.17 8.13
C ASN A 213 19.22 -13.77 8.74
N THR A 214 19.67 -13.63 9.98
CA THR A 214 19.65 -12.35 10.71
C THR A 214 20.54 -11.27 10.08
N ALA A 215 21.47 -11.64 9.19
CA ALA A 215 22.26 -10.68 8.43
C ALA A 215 21.45 -9.96 7.34
N THR A 216 20.38 -10.58 6.83
CA THR A 216 19.49 -10.05 5.78
C THR A 216 18.08 -9.78 6.28
N PHE A 217 17.71 -10.36 7.42
CA PHE A 217 16.45 -10.18 8.12
C PHE A 217 16.68 -10.01 9.63
N PRO A 218 17.20 -8.84 10.07
CA PRO A 218 17.53 -8.60 11.47
C PRO A 218 16.27 -8.50 12.35
N LEU A 219 16.33 -9.05 13.56
CA LEU A 219 15.21 -9.12 14.51
C LEU A 219 15.27 -8.05 15.62
N ASP A 220 16.46 -7.47 15.84
CA ASP A 220 16.70 -6.49 16.91
C ASP A 220 16.86 -5.05 16.36
N GLN A 221 16.42 -4.83 15.12
CA GLN A 221 16.52 -3.55 14.45
C GLN A 221 15.34 -2.64 14.81
N SER A 222 15.62 -1.48 15.39
CA SER A 222 14.58 -0.50 15.78
C SER A 222 13.91 0.20 14.58
N LEU A 223 14.56 0.24 13.42
CA LEU A 223 14.07 0.90 12.21
C LEU A 223 14.18 -0.01 11.00
N ASN A 224 13.05 -0.40 10.43
CA ASN A 224 12.97 -1.19 9.20
C ASN A 224 12.45 -0.29 8.08
N PHE A 225 13.18 -0.20 6.97
CA PHE A 225 12.76 0.55 5.79
C PHE A 225 12.58 -0.42 4.62
N ASP A 226 11.35 -0.52 4.13
CA ASP A 226 10.96 -1.36 3.02
C ASP A 226 10.32 -0.49 1.93
N PHE A 227 10.78 -0.61 0.68
CA PHE A 227 10.30 0.18 -0.46
C PHE A 227 9.59 -0.73 -1.46
N SER A 228 8.32 -0.42 -1.73
CA SER A 228 7.40 -1.25 -2.51
C SER A 228 6.48 -0.40 -3.41
N HIS A 229 5.56 -1.05 -4.14
CA HIS A 229 4.62 -0.41 -5.06
C HIS A 229 3.28 -0.14 -4.37
N ASP A 230 2.57 0.89 -4.83
CA ASP A 230 1.19 1.23 -4.47
C ASP A 230 0.25 0.01 -4.39
N THR A 231 0.21 -0.78 -5.46
CA THR A 231 -0.60 -2.00 -5.59
C THR A 231 -0.24 -3.06 -4.53
N ASN A 232 1.03 -3.14 -4.14
CA ASN A 232 1.50 -4.08 -3.13
C ASN A 232 1.19 -3.57 -1.72
N ILE A 233 1.34 -2.27 -1.44
CA ILE A 233 0.94 -1.68 -0.15
C ILE A 233 -0.58 -1.80 0.05
N MET A 234 -1.40 -1.55 -0.98
CA MET A 234 -2.85 -1.81 -0.92
C MET A 234 -3.16 -3.28 -0.60
N SER A 235 -2.43 -4.22 -1.23
CA SER A 235 -2.57 -5.64 -0.95
C SER A 235 -2.12 -5.99 0.46
N ILE A 236 -1.10 -5.32 1.01
CA ILE A 236 -0.65 -5.45 2.40
C ILE A 236 -1.74 -4.98 3.37
N LEU A 237 -2.38 -3.83 3.11
CA LEU A 237 -3.51 -3.35 3.92
C LEU A 237 -4.67 -4.36 3.94
N THR A 238 -4.93 -4.96 2.77
CA THR A 238 -5.96 -5.98 2.60
C THR A 238 -5.58 -7.28 3.32
N ALA A 239 -4.31 -7.69 3.25
CA ALA A 239 -3.78 -8.88 3.91
C ALA A 239 -3.82 -8.76 5.44
N PHE A 240 -3.45 -7.59 6.01
CA PHE A 240 -3.67 -7.29 7.43
C PHE A 240 -5.15 -7.32 7.81
N GLY A 241 -6.05 -7.08 6.85
CA GLY A 241 -7.50 -7.14 7.05
C GLY A 241 -8.11 -5.83 7.53
N PHE A 242 -7.62 -4.68 7.05
CA PHE A 242 -8.24 -3.38 7.33
C PHE A 242 -9.61 -3.20 6.64
N THR A 243 -10.63 -3.91 7.15
CA THR A 243 -11.99 -3.97 6.58
C THR A 243 -12.74 -2.65 6.57
N GLN A 244 -12.26 -1.62 7.27
CA GLN A 244 -12.73 -0.24 7.07
C GLN A 244 -12.58 0.25 5.61
N PHE A 245 -11.70 -0.38 4.82
CA PHE A 245 -11.55 -0.12 3.39
C PHE A 245 -12.26 -1.17 2.50
N ALA A 246 -13.09 -2.05 3.06
CA ALA A 246 -13.73 -3.15 2.33
C ALA A 246 -15.09 -2.79 1.71
N GLN A 247 -15.56 -1.55 1.86
CA GLN A 247 -16.82 -1.12 1.27
C GLN A 247 -16.83 -1.37 -0.24
N PHE A 248 -17.89 -2.00 -0.74
CA PHE A 248 -18.08 -2.18 -2.19
C PHE A 248 -18.27 -0.83 -2.89
N LEU A 249 -17.52 -0.62 -3.97
CA LEU A 249 -17.59 0.57 -4.81
C LEU A 249 -18.30 0.25 -6.13
N PRO A 250 -19.57 0.62 -6.32
CA PRO A 250 -20.28 0.33 -7.57
C PRO A 250 -19.72 1.13 -8.76
N SER A 251 -19.71 0.53 -9.96
CA SER A 251 -19.25 1.15 -11.23
C SER A 251 -20.28 2.04 -11.92
N ASP A 252 -21.45 2.27 -11.32
CA ASP A 252 -22.55 3.04 -11.91
C ASP A 252 -22.82 4.39 -11.22
N ARG A 253 -22.21 4.64 -10.05
CA ARG A 253 -22.38 5.86 -9.27
C ARG A 253 -21.27 6.04 -8.25
N ILE A 254 -20.98 7.29 -7.89
CA ILE A 254 -20.12 7.60 -6.74
C ILE A 254 -20.91 7.37 -5.45
N VAL A 255 -20.27 6.74 -4.46
CA VAL A 255 -20.79 6.58 -3.10
C VAL A 255 -19.82 7.20 -2.10
N PRO A 256 -20.25 7.67 -0.91
CA PRO A 256 -19.33 7.99 0.17
C PRO A 256 -18.55 6.73 0.57
N HIS A 257 -17.23 6.83 0.66
CA HIS A 257 -16.37 5.67 0.91
C HIS A 257 -15.04 6.08 1.56
N GLU A 258 -14.34 5.10 2.14
CA GLU A 258 -13.04 5.31 2.82
C GLU A 258 -11.83 4.88 2.01
N LEU A 259 -12.01 3.99 1.03
CA LEU A 259 -10.95 3.59 0.09
C LEU A 259 -10.78 4.68 -0.97
N VAL A 260 -10.08 5.74 -0.62
CA VAL A 260 -9.71 6.82 -1.55
C VAL A 260 -8.22 6.69 -1.87
N VAL A 261 -7.87 6.18 -3.04
CA VAL A 261 -6.50 5.82 -3.42
C VAL A 261 -5.57 7.03 -3.35
N SER A 262 -6.05 8.23 -3.69
CA SER A 262 -5.27 9.47 -3.55
C SER A 262 -4.85 9.78 -2.10
N HIS A 263 -5.56 9.24 -1.11
CA HIS A 263 -5.25 9.34 0.32
C HIS A 263 -4.49 8.12 0.86
N LEU A 264 -4.62 6.95 0.23
CA LEU A 264 -4.04 5.68 0.69
C LEU A 264 -2.70 5.40 -0.01
N GLU A 265 -2.65 5.45 -1.34
CA GLU A 265 -1.50 5.11 -2.16
C GLU A 265 -1.11 6.22 -3.18
N PRO A 266 -0.92 7.49 -2.75
CA PRO A 266 -0.38 8.51 -3.64
C PRO A 266 1.09 8.21 -4.00
N PHE A 267 1.66 8.95 -4.96
CA PHE A 267 3.11 8.91 -5.15
C PHE A 267 3.85 9.22 -3.84
N ALA A 268 4.83 8.37 -3.51
CA ALA A 268 5.55 8.39 -2.24
C ALA A 268 4.67 8.15 -1.00
N ALA A 269 3.62 7.33 -1.15
CA ALA A 269 2.87 6.77 -0.04
C ALA A 269 3.78 6.10 0.99
N ARG A 270 3.31 6.07 2.24
CA ARG A 270 3.98 5.38 3.34
C ARG A 270 2.99 4.80 4.33
N LEU A 271 3.27 3.56 4.72
CA LEU A 271 2.65 2.88 5.84
C LEU A 271 3.70 2.77 6.95
N ASP A 272 3.51 3.52 8.03
CA ASP A 272 4.36 3.46 9.21
C ASP A 272 3.71 2.51 10.24
N ILE A 273 4.47 1.53 10.74
CA ILE A 273 4.05 0.58 11.79
C ILE A 273 4.92 0.85 13.02
N GLU A 274 4.30 1.37 14.07
CA GLU A 274 5.00 1.83 15.27
C GLU A 274 4.73 0.88 16.44
N ILE A 275 5.78 0.59 17.21
CA ILE A 275 5.67 -0.10 18.50
C ILE A 275 5.92 0.90 19.62
N ILE A 276 4.90 1.10 20.45
CA ILE A 276 4.93 2.03 21.56
C ILE A 276 5.12 1.24 22.85
N ASN A 277 6.20 1.53 23.57
CA ASN A 277 6.44 0.99 24.90
C ASN A 277 5.96 2.00 25.95
N ALA A 278 4.97 1.62 26.75
CA ALA A 278 4.43 2.43 27.82
C ALA A 278 4.82 1.85 29.20
N PRO A 279 5.18 2.68 30.20
CA PRO A 279 5.56 2.22 31.53
C PRO A 279 4.39 1.58 32.31
N ALA A 280 3.16 1.87 31.92
CA ALA A 280 1.90 1.32 32.43
C ALA A 280 0.85 1.36 31.29
N PRO A 281 -0.33 0.72 31.43
CA PRO A 281 -1.37 0.80 30.41
C PRO A 281 -1.80 2.25 30.19
N VAL A 282 -1.96 2.64 28.93
CA VAL A 282 -2.38 4.01 28.56
C VAL A 282 -3.90 4.02 28.45
N LYS A 283 -4.56 5.04 29.01
CA LYS A 283 -6.03 5.19 28.92
C LYS A 283 -6.48 5.33 27.47
N ALA A 284 -7.61 4.70 27.14
CA ALA A 284 -8.25 4.76 25.82
C ALA A 284 -8.62 6.18 25.38
N SER A 285 -9.15 6.97 26.32
CA SER A 285 -9.47 8.38 26.07
C SER A 285 -8.35 9.32 26.47
N ARG A 286 -8.00 10.23 25.55
CA ARG A 286 -6.93 11.24 25.72
C ARG A 286 -7.41 12.53 26.36
N ASN A 287 -8.69 12.62 26.72
CA ASN A 287 -9.26 13.80 27.40
C ASN A 287 -8.92 13.87 28.90
N ASN A 288 -8.26 12.85 29.45
CA ASN A 288 -7.92 12.76 30.86
C ASN A 288 -6.63 13.54 31.19
N THR A 289 -6.58 14.16 32.36
CA THR A 289 -5.36 14.84 32.87
C THR A 289 -4.26 13.86 33.30
N ASP A 290 -4.63 12.61 33.60
CA ASP A 290 -3.72 11.50 33.87
C ASP A 290 -3.86 10.47 32.74
N LEU A 291 -2.74 10.15 32.09
CA LEU A 291 -2.66 9.34 30.87
C LEU A 291 -2.57 7.83 31.12
N TYR A 292 -2.20 7.41 32.33
CA TYR A 292 -1.93 6.01 32.64
C TYR A 292 -3.00 5.42 33.55
N GLU A 293 -3.21 4.12 33.42
CA GLU A 293 -3.96 3.31 34.37
C GLU A 293 -2.99 2.55 35.29
N GLU A 294 -3.49 2.05 36.42
CA GLU A 294 -2.70 1.15 37.24
C GLU A 294 -2.47 -0.18 36.50
N GLY A 295 -1.21 -0.55 36.32
CA GLY A 295 -0.87 -1.80 35.66
C GLY A 295 0.63 -1.95 35.38
N LYS A 296 0.97 -3.06 34.73
CA LYS A 296 2.34 -3.33 34.26
C LYS A 296 2.64 -2.55 32.99
N ALA A 297 3.92 -2.45 32.64
CA ALA A 297 4.32 -1.91 31.33
C ALA A 297 3.61 -2.66 30.19
N THR A 298 3.09 -1.91 29.23
CA THR A 298 2.28 -2.40 28.12
C THR A 298 2.87 -1.94 26.80
N LYS A 299 2.81 -2.82 25.80
CA LYS A 299 3.22 -2.51 24.43
C LYS A 299 2.00 -2.35 23.55
N TYR A 300 2.03 -1.33 22.70
CA TYR A 300 0.99 -1.08 21.71
C TYR A 300 1.58 -1.09 20.31
N ILE A 301 0.73 -1.41 19.34
CA ILE A 301 1.00 -1.23 17.92
C ILE A 301 0.09 -0.15 17.35
N HIS A 302 0.64 0.65 16.44
CA HIS A 302 -0.04 1.76 15.79
C HIS A 302 0.30 1.77 14.30
N PHE A 303 -0.72 1.93 13.46
CA PHE A 303 -0.57 2.02 12.02
C PHE A 303 -0.90 3.45 11.57
N ILE A 304 0.00 4.04 10.79
CA ILE A 304 -0.19 5.36 10.19
C ILE A 304 -0.02 5.23 8.68
N LEU A 305 -1.04 5.62 7.93
CA LEU A 305 -0.97 5.69 6.47
C LEU A 305 -0.99 7.14 6.05
N ASN A 306 0.08 7.60 5.40
CA ASN A 306 0.23 8.98 4.92
C ASN A 306 -0.05 10.05 5.98
N GLN A 307 0.41 9.82 7.21
CA GLN A 307 0.21 10.71 8.38
C GLN A 307 -1.22 10.74 8.93
N ARG A 308 -2.04 9.75 8.56
CA ARG A 308 -3.34 9.51 9.18
C ARG A 308 -3.29 8.20 9.96
N THR A 309 -3.65 8.25 11.23
CA THR A 309 -3.86 7.04 12.05
C THR A 309 -4.93 6.15 11.43
N ILE A 310 -4.63 4.86 11.31
CA ILE A 310 -5.61 3.82 11.03
C ILE A 310 -6.13 3.30 12.38
N PRO A 311 -7.38 3.60 12.77
CA PRO A 311 -7.93 3.15 14.05
C PRO A 311 -8.17 1.64 14.04
N LEU A 312 -7.33 0.89 14.74
CA LEU A 312 -7.29 -0.58 14.65
C LEU A 312 -8.61 -1.27 15.04
N HIS A 313 -9.34 -0.74 16.04
CA HIS A 313 -10.63 -1.28 16.48
C HIS A 313 -11.70 -1.39 15.37
N ARG A 314 -11.63 -0.53 14.34
CA ARG A 314 -12.63 -0.51 13.26
C ARG A 314 -12.58 -1.76 12.39
N SER A 315 -11.40 -2.35 12.27
CA SER A 315 -11.18 -3.58 11.49
C SER A 315 -10.96 -4.80 12.38
N PHE A 316 -10.49 -4.59 13.61
CA PHE A 316 -10.15 -5.62 14.59
C PHE A 316 -10.93 -5.39 15.89
N PRO A 317 -12.14 -5.95 16.05
CA PRO A 317 -13.00 -5.69 17.21
C PRO A 317 -12.41 -6.11 18.56
N ASP A 318 -11.41 -6.98 18.57
CA ASP A 318 -10.70 -7.38 19.79
C ASP A 318 -9.77 -6.27 20.31
N CYS A 319 -9.38 -5.33 19.45
CA CYS A 319 -8.69 -4.11 19.85
C CYS A 319 -9.70 -3.14 20.46
N GLU A 320 -9.40 -2.62 21.65
CA GLU A 320 -10.22 -1.61 22.32
C GLU A 320 -10.45 -0.38 21.42
N GLU A 321 -11.64 0.22 21.49
CA GLU A 321 -11.92 1.51 20.86
C GLU A 321 -11.20 2.64 21.61
N ARG A 322 -10.29 3.34 20.93
CA ARG A 322 -9.38 4.31 21.55
C ARG A 322 -9.15 5.52 20.65
N ASP A 323 -8.98 6.69 21.27
CA ASP A 323 -8.76 7.98 20.56
C ASP A 323 -7.44 8.00 19.76
N ASP A 324 -6.47 7.19 20.20
CA ASP A 324 -5.14 7.05 19.60
C ASP A 324 -5.09 6.02 18.46
N GLY A 325 -6.16 5.24 18.28
CA GLY A 325 -6.22 4.17 17.28
C GLY A 325 -5.29 2.99 17.53
N TRP A 326 -4.68 2.90 18.72
CA TRP A 326 -3.72 1.84 19.07
C TRP A 326 -4.41 0.51 19.38
N CYS A 327 -3.63 -0.57 19.37
CA CYS A 327 -4.03 -1.87 19.89
C CYS A 327 -2.90 -2.43 20.76
N GLU A 328 -3.23 -3.12 21.85
CA GLU A 328 -2.21 -3.85 22.59
C GLU A 328 -1.54 -4.88 21.68
N LEU A 329 -0.20 -4.97 21.75
CA LEU A 329 0.57 -5.78 20.81
C LEU A 329 0.17 -7.26 20.85
N ASP A 330 -0.03 -7.81 22.04
CA ASP A 330 -0.41 -9.23 22.21
C ASP A 330 -1.80 -9.51 21.61
N ILE A 331 -2.74 -8.57 21.72
CA ILE A 331 -4.07 -8.67 21.10
C ILE A 331 -3.93 -8.63 19.57
N PHE A 332 -3.16 -7.67 19.05
CA PHE A 332 -2.93 -7.58 17.60
C PHE A 332 -2.28 -8.85 17.04
N LEU A 333 -1.27 -9.40 17.72
CA LEU A 333 -0.65 -10.66 17.31
C LEU A 333 -1.64 -11.84 17.33
N ALA A 334 -2.53 -11.89 18.33
CA ALA A 334 -3.59 -12.89 18.37
C ALA A 334 -4.57 -12.75 17.20
N VAL A 335 -4.99 -11.53 16.86
CA VAL A 335 -5.85 -11.23 15.70
C VAL A 335 -5.18 -11.66 14.40
N GLN A 336 -3.89 -11.35 14.23
CA GLN A 336 -3.15 -11.66 13.01
C GLN A 336 -2.66 -13.11 12.92
N SER A 337 -2.80 -13.92 13.98
CA SER A 337 -2.32 -15.31 14.01
C SER A 337 -2.89 -16.22 12.90
N LYS A 338 -4.02 -15.83 12.31
CA LYS A 338 -4.69 -16.57 11.23
C LYS A 338 -4.64 -15.87 9.86
N SER A 339 -3.85 -14.80 9.72
CA SER A 339 -3.85 -13.98 8.51
C SER A 339 -3.44 -14.80 7.28
N PHE A 340 -2.52 -15.75 7.43
CA PHE A 340 -2.03 -16.60 6.34
C PHE A 340 -3.10 -17.58 5.85
N GLU A 341 -3.81 -18.25 6.77
CA GLU A 341 -4.92 -19.13 6.42
C GLU A 341 -6.06 -18.34 5.77
N ILE A 342 -6.38 -17.17 6.32
CA ILE A 342 -7.44 -16.29 5.79
C ILE A 342 -7.10 -15.80 4.38
N SER A 343 -5.82 -15.58 4.05
CA SER A 343 -5.43 -15.13 2.70
C SER A 343 -5.63 -16.19 1.63
N GLN A 344 -5.80 -17.46 2.02
CA GLN A 344 -5.94 -18.60 1.12
C GLN A 344 -4.86 -18.60 0.02
N TYR A 345 -3.60 -18.31 0.37
CA TYR A 345 -2.55 -17.97 -0.59
C TYR A 345 -2.46 -18.93 -1.79
N ASP A 346 -2.34 -20.23 -1.53
CA ASP A 346 -2.19 -21.23 -2.59
C ASP A 346 -3.41 -21.31 -3.50
N TRP A 347 -4.60 -21.28 -2.91
CA TRP A 347 -5.85 -21.29 -3.67
C TRP A 347 -6.01 -20.00 -4.49
N ALA A 348 -5.84 -18.84 -3.87
CA ALA A 348 -5.96 -17.55 -4.52
C ALA A 348 -4.98 -17.42 -5.68
N CYS A 349 -3.71 -17.75 -5.47
CA CYS A 349 -2.65 -17.53 -6.45
C CYS A 349 -2.50 -18.61 -7.51
N ASN A 350 -2.74 -19.87 -7.17
CA ASN A 350 -2.46 -21.03 -8.03
C ASN A 350 -3.68 -21.94 -8.27
N GLY A 351 -4.80 -21.68 -7.61
CA GLY A 351 -6.03 -22.44 -7.77
C GLY A 351 -6.68 -22.23 -9.13
N ASP A 352 -7.49 -23.21 -9.53
CA ASP A 352 -8.31 -23.16 -10.74
C ASP A 352 -9.77 -22.87 -10.35
N TYR A 353 -10.13 -21.59 -10.38
CA TYR A 353 -11.50 -21.10 -10.14
C TYR A 353 -11.96 -20.18 -11.26
N GLU A 354 -13.27 -20.02 -11.43
CA GLU A 354 -13.81 -19.11 -12.43
C GLU A 354 -13.68 -17.65 -11.99
N ALA A 355 -13.57 -16.74 -12.97
CA ALA A 355 -13.73 -15.32 -12.69
C ALA A 355 -15.20 -15.05 -12.33
N VAL A 356 -15.41 -14.21 -11.33
CA VAL A 356 -16.75 -13.78 -10.92
C VAL A 356 -16.99 -12.32 -11.29
N PRO A 357 -18.25 -11.90 -11.47
CA PRO A 357 -18.61 -10.49 -11.63
C PRO A 357 -18.00 -9.60 -10.54
N TYR A 358 -17.63 -8.36 -10.93
CA TYR A 358 -17.13 -7.38 -9.98
C TYR A 358 -18.16 -7.12 -8.87
N GLY A 359 -17.69 -7.16 -7.61
CA GLY A 359 -18.52 -7.03 -6.41
C GLY A 359 -18.93 -8.34 -5.75
N GLU A 360 -18.74 -9.50 -6.40
CA GLU A 360 -18.99 -10.80 -5.74
C GLU A 360 -17.87 -11.20 -4.77
N VAL A 361 -16.62 -10.82 -5.06
CA VAL A 361 -15.52 -10.92 -4.10
C VAL A 361 -15.64 -9.78 -3.10
N THR A 362 -15.63 -10.10 -1.80
CA THR A 362 -15.82 -9.11 -0.73
C THR A 362 -14.77 -9.16 0.38
N ASN A 363 -13.88 -10.16 0.36
CA ASN A 363 -12.90 -10.37 1.43
C ASN A 363 -11.46 -10.54 0.93
N GLY A 364 -11.15 -10.12 -0.31
CA GLY A 364 -9.80 -10.18 -0.85
C GLY A 364 -9.29 -11.60 -1.15
N VAL A 365 -10.22 -12.56 -1.32
CA VAL A 365 -9.98 -13.99 -1.61
C VAL A 365 -11.02 -14.51 -2.60
N PRO A 366 -10.76 -15.60 -3.34
CA PRO A 366 -11.74 -16.12 -4.29
C PRO A 366 -12.99 -16.60 -3.58
N THR A 367 -14.15 -16.42 -4.22
CA THR A 367 -15.40 -17.04 -3.76
C THR A 367 -15.29 -18.55 -3.95
N GLN A 368 -15.49 -19.32 -2.88
CA GLN A 368 -15.65 -20.77 -3.02
C GLN A 368 -17.02 -21.03 -3.65
N THR A 369 -17.06 -21.62 -4.84
CA THR A 369 -18.31 -22.15 -5.37
C THR A 369 -18.79 -23.23 -4.41
N SER A 370 -19.94 -23.02 -3.78
CA SER A 370 -20.63 -24.11 -3.07
C SER A 370 -20.85 -25.24 -4.08
N SER A 371 -20.20 -26.38 -3.83
CA SER A 371 -20.35 -27.59 -4.63
C SER A 371 -21.72 -28.23 -4.42
#